data_AF-A0A2N9XQY3-F1
#
_entry.id   AF-A0A2N9XQY3-F1
#
_cell.length_a   1.000
_cell.length_b   1.000
_cell.length_c   1.000
_cell.angle_alpha   90.00
_cell.angle_beta   90.00
_cell.angle_gamma   90.00
#
_symmetry.space_group_name_H-M   'P 1'
#
loop_
_entity.id
_entity.type
_entity.pdbx_description
1 polymer ?
#
loop_
_entity_poly.entity_id
_entity_poly.type
_entity_poly.pdbx_seq_one_letter_code
_entity_poly.pdbx_strand_id
1 'polypeptide(L)'
;MNNSITFVSFLGSSLATVKVKNTIYVCMKSVVNGIGLDWSTQHRKLRGCYQKYGCGFLSIPVKNGTKKILVIPLKKLTNWLQSINPKKVKDSLKELVLAYQNECAETIQAHWHKPRTIKKPHCGAEIADKKDCPSLLPNQISIIKALHRQLVLAVAKEKQAELAMTLWQAVQTRFGVSYEKVPSSKFVDVICLLSRVAVKKASISSSESDKKCNDELNVPSTALVNLYESFACSQKMRLMYEHLFPAFRILGSKYEAQIHEFAYEMDQIFNKCHKAFLPLFEKMPESEAKDSARTYLAKLM
;
A
#
# COMPACT_ATOMS: atom_id res chain seq x y z
N MET A 1 3.39 -25.01 27.22
CA MET A 1 4.15 -24.00 26.43
C MET A 1 4.73 -22.99 27.40
N ASN A 2 6.04 -23.04 27.67
CA ASN A 2 6.69 -22.10 28.59
C ASN A 2 6.89 -20.76 27.87
N ASN A 3 5.92 -19.86 28.02
CA ASN A 3 6.08 -18.47 27.61
C ASN A 3 6.90 -17.76 28.68
N SER A 4 8.22 -17.70 28.53
CA SER A 4 9.06 -16.90 29.41
C SER A 4 8.88 -15.41 29.11
N ILE A 5 8.55 -14.63 30.15
CA ILE A 5 8.51 -13.18 30.09
C ILE A 5 9.91 -12.68 30.47
N THR A 6 10.53 -11.89 29.58
CA THR A 6 11.84 -11.30 29.79
C THR A 6 11.74 -9.79 29.74
N PHE A 7 12.43 -9.12 30.65
CA PHE A 7 12.48 -7.66 30.71
C PHE A 7 13.78 -7.18 30.07
N VAL A 8 13.67 -6.27 29.09
CA VAL A 8 14.81 -5.71 28.35
C VAL A 8 14.81 -4.21 28.50
N SER A 9 15.96 -3.63 28.85
CA SER A 9 16.12 -2.17 28.92
C SER A 9 16.06 -1.56 27.51
N PHE A 10 15.21 -0.56 27.32
CA PHE A 10 15.02 0.15 26.06
C PHE A 10 14.61 1.59 26.30
N LEU A 11 15.35 2.55 25.74
CA LEU A 11 15.10 3.98 25.89
C LEU A 11 14.92 4.42 27.36
N GLY A 12 15.72 3.86 28.28
CA GLY A 12 15.63 4.14 29.72
C GLY A 12 14.44 3.51 30.45
N SER A 13 13.67 2.63 29.78
CA SER A 13 12.52 1.92 30.34
C SER A 13 12.67 0.41 30.21
N SER A 14 12.08 -0.34 31.14
CA SER A 14 12.06 -1.81 31.09
C SER A 14 10.88 -2.30 30.24
N LEU A 15 11.18 -2.95 29.11
CA LEU A 15 10.17 -3.53 28.22
C LEU A 15 9.87 -4.97 28.58
N ALA A 16 8.60 -5.27 28.78
CA ALA A 16 8.14 -6.65 28.87
C ALA A 16 8.11 -7.29 27.47
N THR A 17 8.90 -8.34 27.27
CA THR A 17 8.92 -9.16 26.06
C THR A 17 8.54 -10.60 26.39
N VAL A 18 7.92 -11.28 25.44
CA VAL A 18 7.50 -12.68 25.58
C VAL A 18 8.00 -13.45 24.37
N LYS A 19 8.70 -14.55 24.62
CA LYS A 19 9.10 -15.47 23.54
C LYS A 19 7.99 -16.49 23.33
N VAL A 20 7.39 -16.49 22.14
CA VAL A 20 6.40 -17.49 21.73
C VAL A 20 6.92 -18.17 20.48
N LYS A 21 7.13 -19.49 20.56
CA LYS A 21 7.82 -20.28 19.51
C LYS A 21 9.23 -19.71 19.26
N ASN A 22 9.46 -19.18 18.04
CA ASN A 22 10.74 -18.60 17.61
C ASN A 22 10.66 -17.08 17.36
N THR A 23 9.60 -16.42 17.84
CA THR A 23 9.39 -14.98 17.67
C THR A 23 9.31 -14.30 19.03
N ILE A 24 10.05 -13.20 19.17
CA ILE A 24 9.98 -12.33 20.34
C ILE A 24 8.87 -11.32 20.10
N TYR A 25 7.91 -11.28 21.02
CA TYR A 25 6.81 -10.33 21.04
C TYR A 25 7.05 -9.30 22.13
N VAL A 26 6.67 -8.06 21.86
CA VAL A 26 6.84 -6.91 22.77
C VAL A 26 5.47 -6.46 23.25
N CYS A 27 5.32 -6.29 24.57
CA CYS A 27 4.11 -5.78 25.18
C CYS A 27 3.99 -4.27 24.94
N MET A 28 3.03 -3.87 24.10
CA MET A 28 2.94 -2.47 23.66
C MET A 28 2.55 -1.51 24.77
N LYS A 29 1.81 -1.96 25.79
CA LYS A 29 1.42 -1.09 26.91
C LYS A 29 2.65 -0.62 27.70
N SER A 30 3.63 -1.50 27.90
CA SER A 30 4.88 -1.17 28.59
C SER A 30 5.72 -0.17 27.77
N VAL A 31 5.83 -0.37 26.45
CA VAL A 31 6.56 0.55 25.55
C VAL A 31 5.92 1.94 25.53
N VAL A 32 4.61 2.01 25.30
CA VAL A 32 3.87 3.27 25.17
C VAL A 32 3.95 4.09 26.45
N ASN A 33 3.79 3.44 27.60
CA ASN A 33 3.91 4.10 28.90
C ASN A 33 5.36 4.53 29.19
N GLY A 34 6.36 3.69 28.84
CA GLY A 34 7.78 4.01 29.03
C GLY A 34 8.23 5.24 28.26
N ILE A 35 7.71 5.44 27.04
CA ILE A 35 7.98 6.62 26.20
C ILE A 35 7.13 7.84 26.63
N GLY A 36 6.14 7.65 27.50
CA GLY A 36 5.27 8.73 27.98
C GLY A 36 4.18 9.14 27.00
N LEU A 37 3.70 8.19 26.18
CA LEU A 37 2.57 8.38 25.26
C LEU A 37 1.27 7.89 25.90
N ASP A 38 0.13 8.45 25.48
CA ASP A 38 -1.18 7.98 25.93
C ASP A 38 -1.52 6.58 25.36
N TRP A 39 -1.74 5.62 26.26
CA TRP A 39 -2.06 4.24 25.90
C TRP A 39 -3.36 4.13 25.11
N SER A 40 -4.41 4.83 25.50
CA SER A 40 -5.74 4.70 24.87
C SER A 40 -5.70 5.08 23.39
N THR A 41 -5.03 6.18 23.08
CA THR A 41 -4.80 6.68 21.72
C THR A 41 -3.96 5.71 20.90
N GLN A 42 -2.84 5.23 21.46
CA GLN A 42 -1.96 4.29 20.74
C GLN A 42 -2.61 2.92 20.54
N HIS A 43 -3.38 2.45 21.51
CA HIS A 43 -4.12 1.20 21.43
C HIS A 43 -5.14 1.22 20.29
N ARG A 44 -5.88 2.32 20.13
CA ARG A 44 -6.80 2.51 18.99
C ARG A 44 -6.07 2.49 17.65
N LYS A 45 -4.93 3.20 17.54
CA LYS A 45 -4.09 3.21 16.33
C LYS A 45 -3.54 1.84 15.97
N LEU A 46 -3.01 1.12 16.97
CA LEU A 46 -2.45 -0.22 16.77
C LEU A 46 -3.53 -1.23 16.35
N ARG A 47 -4.76 -1.11 16.88
CA ARG A 47 -5.89 -1.94 16.42
C ARG A 47 -6.29 -1.64 14.97
N GLY A 48 -6.36 -0.37 14.58
CA GLY A 48 -6.66 0.01 13.19
C GLY A 48 -5.56 -0.33 12.18
N CYS A 49 -4.36 -0.70 12.64
CA CYS A 49 -3.20 -1.01 11.81
C CYS A 49 -2.63 -2.41 12.07
N TYR A 50 -3.50 -3.38 12.41
CA TYR A 50 -3.10 -4.74 12.79
C TYR A 50 -2.15 -5.39 11.77
N GLN A 51 -2.49 -5.32 10.48
CA GLN A 51 -1.71 -5.94 9.41
C GLN A 51 -0.36 -5.24 9.16
N LYS A 52 -0.29 -3.92 9.38
CA LYS A 52 0.94 -3.12 9.19
C LYS A 52 2.00 -3.48 10.22
N TYR A 53 1.61 -3.57 11.49
CA TYR A 53 2.54 -3.82 12.60
C TYR A 53 2.59 -5.29 13.03
N GLY A 54 1.72 -6.15 12.47
CA GLY A 54 1.59 -7.54 12.89
C GLY A 54 1.12 -7.65 14.34
N CYS A 55 0.22 -6.76 14.76
CA CYS A 55 -0.32 -6.77 16.13
C CYS A 55 -0.93 -8.13 16.46
N GLY A 56 -1.05 -8.45 17.74
CA GLY A 56 -1.69 -9.68 18.21
C GLY A 56 -2.10 -9.54 19.67
N PHE A 57 -2.98 -10.42 20.14
CA PHE A 57 -3.34 -10.49 21.54
C PHE A 57 -2.75 -11.75 22.17
N LEU A 58 -2.02 -11.59 23.26
CA LEU A 58 -1.59 -12.69 24.11
C LEU A 58 -2.56 -12.81 25.29
N SER A 59 -3.14 -13.98 25.49
CA SER A 59 -3.97 -14.28 26.67
C SER A 59 -3.06 -14.70 27.83
N ILE A 60 -3.00 -13.89 28.87
CA ILE A 60 -2.26 -14.21 30.11
C ILE A 60 -3.27 -14.63 31.19
N PRO A 61 -3.09 -15.79 31.83
CA PRO A 61 -3.90 -16.18 32.97
C PRO A 61 -3.58 -15.26 34.17
N VAL A 62 -4.62 -14.70 34.76
CA VAL A 62 -4.57 -13.87 35.98
C VAL A 62 -5.48 -14.51 37.04
N LYS A 63 -5.32 -14.14 38.32
CA LYS A 63 -6.04 -14.75 39.45
C LYS A 63 -7.56 -14.89 39.22
N ASN A 64 -8.18 -13.94 38.51
CA ASN A 64 -9.62 -13.93 38.23
C ASN A 64 -9.94 -13.95 36.72
N GLY A 65 -9.26 -14.79 35.93
CA GLY A 65 -9.61 -15.04 34.51
C GLY A 65 -8.43 -14.89 33.55
N THR A 66 -8.71 -14.59 32.28
CA THR A 66 -7.67 -14.35 31.27
C THR A 66 -7.67 -12.90 30.81
N LYS A 67 -6.50 -12.26 30.83
CA LYS A 67 -6.31 -10.90 30.36
C LYS A 67 -5.64 -10.93 28.98
N LYS A 68 -6.28 -10.29 27.99
CA LYS A 68 -5.70 -10.09 26.66
C LYS A 68 -4.75 -8.90 26.67
N ILE A 69 -3.51 -9.11 26.28
CA ILE A 69 -2.47 -8.08 26.18
C ILE A 69 -2.09 -7.89 24.73
N LEU A 70 -2.12 -6.65 24.27
CA LEU A 70 -1.70 -6.29 22.91
C LEU A 70 -0.18 -6.36 22.79
N VAL A 71 0.28 -7.15 21.83
CA VAL A 71 1.69 -7.37 21.52
C VAL A 71 1.99 -7.11 20.05
N ILE A 72 3.23 -6.78 19.73
CA ILE A 72 3.76 -6.76 18.35
C ILE A 72 5.06 -7.57 18.27
N PRO A 73 5.39 -8.19 17.13
CA PRO A 73 6.70 -8.79 16.91
C PRO A 73 7.81 -7.75 17.04
N LEU A 74 8.92 -8.09 17.70
CA LEU A 74 10.07 -7.20 17.88
C LEU A 74 10.59 -6.65 16.53
N LYS A 75 10.58 -7.47 15.48
CA LYS A 75 10.97 -7.08 14.11
C LYS A 75 10.13 -5.93 13.51
N LYS A 76 8.94 -5.67 14.07
CA LYS A 76 8.01 -4.62 13.62
C LYS A 76 7.94 -3.44 14.59
N LEU A 77 8.64 -3.51 15.73
CA LEU A 77 8.69 -2.44 16.73
C LEU A 77 9.35 -1.18 16.15
N THR A 78 10.44 -1.34 15.42
CA THR A 78 11.16 -0.25 14.72
C THR A 78 10.22 0.58 13.84
N ASN A 79 9.38 -0.09 13.04
CA ASN A 79 8.42 0.56 12.16
C ASN A 79 7.38 1.40 12.92
N TRP A 80 6.96 0.93 14.10
CA TRP A 80 6.05 1.70 14.96
C TRP A 80 6.76 2.89 15.59
N LEU A 81 7.99 2.70 16.10
CA LEU A 81 8.80 3.77 16.69
C LEU A 81 9.09 4.91 15.69
N GLN A 82 9.34 4.57 14.42
CA GLN A 82 9.52 5.57 13.36
C GLN A 82 8.25 6.41 13.09
N SER A 83 7.07 5.89 13.43
CA SER A 83 5.80 6.61 13.25
C SER A 83 5.45 7.58 14.38
N ILE A 84 6.24 7.59 15.46
CA ILE A 84 6.02 8.46 16.61
C ILE A 84 6.43 9.88 16.27
N ASN A 85 5.57 10.83 16.63
CA ASN A 85 5.91 12.25 16.58
C ASN A 85 6.67 12.65 17.86
N PRO A 86 7.95 13.08 17.78
CA PRO A 86 8.75 13.45 18.95
C PRO A 86 8.13 14.59 19.77
N LYS A 87 7.35 15.50 19.15
CA LYS A 87 6.68 16.60 19.88
C LYS A 87 5.66 16.12 20.90
N LYS A 88 5.12 14.91 20.73
CA LYS A 88 4.09 14.31 21.59
C LYS A 88 4.66 13.35 22.65
N VAL A 89 5.99 13.20 22.70
CA VAL A 89 6.71 12.36 23.66
C VAL A 89 7.07 13.20 24.89
N LYS A 90 7.29 12.56 26.04
CA LYS A 90 7.78 13.22 27.26
C LYS A 90 9.10 13.96 26.98
N ASP A 91 9.24 15.20 27.45
CA ASP A 91 10.40 16.08 27.16
C ASP A 91 11.74 15.40 27.40
N SER A 92 11.88 14.71 28.54
CA SER A 92 13.10 13.98 28.92
C SER A 92 13.48 12.83 27.98
N LEU A 93 12.57 12.37 27.12
CA LEU A 93 12.78 11.25 26.19
C LEU A 93 12.75 11.68 24.72
N LYS A 94 12.49 12.96 24.44
CA LYS A 94 12.41 13.48 23.06
C LYS A 94 13.74 13.29 22.32
N GLU A 95 14.84 13.68 22.96
CA GLU A 95 16.19 13.54 22.39
C GLU A 95 16.54 12.08 22.16
N LEU A 96 16.18 11.20 23.09
CA LEU A 96 16.46 9.78 23.00
C LEU A 96 15.67 9.09 21.87
N VAL A 97 14.39 9.46 21.70
CA VAL A 97 13.57 8.99 20.57
C VAL A 97 14.11 9.50 19.24
N LEU A 98 14.54 10.77 19.19
CA LEU A 98 15.12 11.36 17.98
C LEU A 98 16.44 10.68 17.61
N ALA A 99 17.32 10.47 18.59
CA ALA A 99 18.59 9.75 18.41
C ALA A 99 18.34 8.34 17.85
N TYR A 100 17.38 7.61 18.42
CA TYR A 100 17.00 6.29 17.93
C TYR A 100 16.45 6.31 16.49
N GLN A 101 15.59 7.28 16.15
CA GLN A 101 15.06 7.44 14.79
C GLN A 101 16.17 7.77 13.78
N ASN A 102 17.14 8.60 14.17
CA ASN A 102 18.30 8.95 13.35
C ASN A 102 19.20 7.73 13.14
N GLU A 103 19.52 6.97 14.19
CA GLU A 103 20.31 5.74 14.10
C GLU A 103 19.68 4.72 13.13
N CYS A 104 18.35 4.59 13.18
CA CYS A 104 17.61 3.74 12.23
C CYS A 104 17.75 4.25 10.79
N ALA A 105 17.61 5.54 10.56
CA ALA A 105 17.74 6.15 9.23
C ALA A 105 19.16 5.99 8.68
N GLU A 106 20.18 6.26 9.51
CA GLU A 106 21.59 6.07 9.17
C GLU A 106 21.91 4.61 8.86
N THR A 107 21.39 3.66 9.64
CA THR A 107 21.58 2.23 9.37
C THR A 107 21.00 1.82 8.02
N ILE A 108 19.81 2.33 7.67
CA ILE A 108 19.16 2.07 6.38
C ILE A 108 19.97 2.71 5.25
N GLN A 109 20.43 3.96 5.43
CA GLN A 109 21.25 4.67 4.46
C GLN A 109 22.58 3.95 4.24
N ALA A 110 23.29 3.56 5.31
CA ALA A 110 24.52 2.79 5.25
C ALA A 110 24.30 1.47 4.52
N HIS A 111 23.17 0.77 4.75
CA HIS A 111 22.84 -0.44 4.00
C HIS A 111 22.66 -0.16 2.49
N TRP A 112 22.13 0.99 2.11
CA TRP A 112 21.97 1.38 0.70
C TRP A 112 23.29 1.73 0.01
N HIS A 113 24.22 2.33 0.76
CA HIS A 113 25.56 2.68 0.28
C HIS A 113 26.59 1.56 0.45
N LYS A 114 26.26 0.47 1.15
CA LYS A 114 27.10 -0.72 1.18
C LYS A 114 27.29 -1.20 -0.26
N PRO A 115 28.53 -1.25 -0.79
CA PRO A 115 28.76 -1.83 -2.09
C PRO A 115 28.16 -3.22 -2.05
N ARG A 116 27.26 -3.52 -3.00
CA ARG A 116 26.79 -4.88 -3.21
C ARG A 116 28.00 -5.67 -3.68
N THR A 117 28.83 -6.13 -2.75
CA THR A 117 29.63 -7.32 -2.97
C THR A 117 28.60 -8.39 -3.27
N ILE A 118 28.40 -8.63 -4.55
CA ILE A 118 27.74 -9.81 -5.05
C ILE A 118 28.58 -10.94 -4.48
N LYS A 119 28.24 -11.40 -3.28
CA LYS A 119 28.60 -12.73 -2.85
C LYS A 119 27.86 -13.59 -3.85
N LYS A 120 28.58 -13.99 -4.91
CA LYS A 120 28.18 -15.13 -5.72
C LYS A 120 27.70 -16.17 -4.70
N PRO A 121 26.46 -16.67 -4.78
CA PRO A 121 26.10 -17.80 -3.95
C PRO A 121 27.21 -18.82 -4.18
N HIS A 122 27.79 -19.30 -3.09
CA HIS A 122 28.82 -20.33 -3.13
C HIS A 122 28.14 -21.59 -3.67
N CYS A 123 28.01 -21.66 -5.00
CA CYS A 123 27.87 -22.90 -5.71
C CYS A 123 29.30 -23.41 -5.80
N GLY A 124 29.61 -24.37 -4.93
CA GLY A 124 30.81 -25.17 -5.11
C GLY A 124 30.68 -25.90 -6.44
N ALA A 125 31.39 -25.41 -7.45
CA ALA A 125 31.94 -26.15 -8.58
C ALA A 125 32.63 -25.14 -9.50
N GLU A 126 33.95 -25.11 -9.35
CA GLU A 126 34.96 -25.06 -10.41
C GLU A 126 35.03 -23.86 -11.37
N ILE A 127 36.27 -23.39 -11.46
CA ILE A 127 36.80 -22.36 -12.34
C ILE A 127 36.86 -22.94 -13.75
N ALA A 128 36.16 -22.32 -14.69
CA ALA A 128 36.50 -22.41 -16.12
C ALA A 128 36.13 -21.09 -16.82
N ASP A 129 37.18 -20.36 -17.19
CA ASP A 129 37.36 -19.48 -18.34
C ASP A 129 36.35 -18.41 -18.77
N LYS A 130 36.96 -17.26 -19.09
CA LYS A 130 36.41 -16.18 -19.90
C LYS A 130 35.71 -16.70 -21.16
N LYS A 131 34.45 -16.30 -21.35
CA LYS A 131 33.92 -15.99 -22.68
C LYS A 131 32.79 -14.98 -22.54
N ASP A 132 32.96 -13.81 -23.15
CA ASP A 132 31.87 -12.88 -23.43
C ASP A 132 30.71 -13.66 -24.06
N CYS A 133 29.59 -13.78 -23.34
CA CYS A 133 28.36 -14.29 -23.91
C CYS A 133 27.77 -13.20 -24.83
N PRO A 134 27.73 -13.40 -26.16
CA PRO A 134 27.36 -12.34 -27.11
C PRO A 134 25.87 -11.97 -27.06
N SER A 135 25.03 -12.75 -26.38
CA SER A 135 23.56 -12.69 -26.49
C SER A 135 22.85 -12.67 -25.13
N LEU A 136 21.61 -12.18 -25.14
CA LEU A 136 20.68 -12.18 -24.01
C LEU A 136 20.36 -13.61 -23.56
N LEU A 137 20.27 -13.82 -22.24
CA LEU A 137 19.76 -15.07 -21.69
C LEU A 137 18.27 -15.27 -22.07
N PRO A 138 17.78 -16.51 -22.23
CA PRO A 138 16.40 -16.80 -22.62
C PRO A 138 15.33 -16.14 -21.73
N ASN A 139 15.62 -16.02 -20.43
CA ASN A 139 14.75 -15.33 -19.46
C ASN A 139 14.71 -13.80 -19.68
N GLN A 140 15.78 -13.18 -20.14
CA GLN A 140 15.82 -11.76 -20.45
C GLN A 140 15.06 -11.45 -21.73
N ILE A 141 15.16 -12.34 -22.73
CA ILE A 141 14.39 -12.24 -23.98
C ILE A 141 12.89 -12.34 -23.69
N SER A 142 12.47 -13.25 -22.80
CA SER A 142 11.05 -13.40 -22.45
C SER A 142 10.50 -12.15 -21.74
N ILE A 143 11.29 -11.52 -20.86
CA ILE A 143 10.93 -10.26 -20.19
C ILE A 143 10.79 -9.12 -21.20
N ILE A 144 11.73 -8.97 -22.15
CA ILE A 144 11.63 -7.94 -23.20
C ILE A 144 10.40 -8.17 -24.08
N LYS A 145 10.13 -9.42 -24.49
CA LYS A 145 8.93 -9.78 -25.26
C LYS A 145 7.64 -9.48 -24.49
N ALA A 146 7.61 -9.77 -23.19
CA ALA A 146 6.47 -9.47 -22.33
C ALA A 146 6.23 -7.96 -22.20
N LEU A 147 7.29 -7.18 -21.96
CA LEU A 147 7.21 -5.72 -21.87
C LEU A 147 6.76 -5.10 -23.19
N HIS A 148 7.31 -5.55 -24.33
CA HIS A 148 6.90 -5.09 -25.66
C HIS A 148 5.40 -5.31 -25.86
N ARG A 149 4.90 -6.52 -25.58
CA ARG A 149 3.46 -6.84 -25.69
C ARG A 149 2.61 -5.95 -24.78
N GLN A 150 3.02 -5.74 -23.53
CA GLN A 150 2.29 -4.87 -22.60
C GLN A 150 2.22 -3.42 -23.08
N LEU A 151 3.33 -2.87 -23.59
CA LEU A 151 3.36 -1.50 -24.13
C LEU A 151 2.48 -1.34 -25.37
N VAL A 152 2.43 -2.35 -26.24
CA VAL A 152 1.56 -2.34 -27.42
C VAL A 152 0.09 -2.45 -27.04
N LEU A 153 -0.27 -3.36 -26.12
CA LEU A 153 -1.65 -3.53 -25.65
C LEU A 153 -2.19 -2.33 -24.85
N ALA A 154 -1.30 -1.49 -24.29
CA ALA A 154 -1.67 -0.27 -23.59
C ALA A 154 -2.21 0.84 -24.53
N VAL A 155 -2.11 0.66 -25.85
CA VAL A 155 -2.58 1.60 -26.87
C VAL A 155 -3.78 1.02 -27.62
N ALA A 156 -4.69 1.91 -28.09
CA ALA A 156 -5.85 1.55 -28.90
C ALA A 156 -5.47 0.70 -30.12
N LYS A 157 -6.34 -0.26 -30.49
CA LYS A 157 -6.08 -1.29 -31.52
C LYS A 157 -5.53 -0.73 -32.83
N GLU A 158 -6.01 0.43 -33.25
CA GLU A 158 -5.61 1.12 -34.48
C GLU A 158 -4.14 1.56 -34.49
N LYS A 159 -3.56 1.92 -33.34
CA LYS A 159 -2.18 2.40 -33.20
C LYS A 159 -1.20 1.33 -32.72
N GLN A 160 -1.68 0.10 -32.49
CA GLN A 160 -0.86 -1.01 -31.97
C GLN A 160 0.24 -1.43 -32.95
N ALA A 161 -0.09 -1.55 -34.24
CA ALA A 161 0.88 -1.92 -35.27
C ALA A 161 1.97 -0.84 -35.42
N GLU A 162 1.59 0.43 -35.39
CA GLU A 162 2.52 1.55 -35.49
C GLU A 162 3.46 1.60 -34.29
N LEU A 163 2.93 1.46 -33.06
CA LEU A 163 3.76 1.43 -31.86
C LEU A 163 4.70 0.22 -31.84
N ALA A 164 4.22 -0.97 -32.19
CA ALA A 164 5.03 -2.18 -32.26
C ALA A 164 6.23 -2.01 -33.23
N MET A 165 5.97 -1.42 -34.41
CA MET A 165 7.02 -1.11 -35.39
C MET A 165 8.02 -0.10 -34.86
N THR A 166 7.57 0.98 -34.20
CA THR A 166 8.49 2.00 -33.65
C THR A 166 9.32 1.49 -32.49
N LEU A 167 8.76 0.65 -31.63
CA LEU A 167 9.49 0.02 -30.54
C LEU A 167 10.57 -0.92 -31.07
N TRP A 168 10.24 -1.71 -32.10
CA TRP A 168 11.19 -2.60 -32.77
C TRP A 168 12.30 -1.83 -33.48
N GLN A 169 11.94 -0.82 -34.28
CA GLN A 169 12.90 0.05 -34.98
C GLN A 169 13.81 0.81 -34.00
N ALA A 170 13.30 1.30 -32.86
CA ALA A 170 14.12 2.00 -31.88
C ALA A 170 15.21 1.10 -31.28
N VAL A 171 14.88 -0.17 -30.99
CA VAL A 171 15.86 -1.15 -30.52
C VAL A 171 16.89 -1.45 -31.61
N GLN A 172 16.43 -1.66 -32.84
CA GLN A 172 17.32 -1.95 -33.98
C GLN A 172 18.28 -0.79 -34.28
N THR A 173 17.80 0.46 -34.26
CA THR A 173 18.64 1.65 -34.51
C THR A 173 19.68 1.88 -33.42
N ARG A 174 19.35 1.61 -32.14
CA ARG A 174 20.28 1.86 -31.03
C ARG A 174 21.36 0.78 -30.89
N PHE A 175 21.04 -0.47 -31.24
CA PHE A 175 21.93 -1.61 -31.01
C PHE A 175 22.44 -2.27 -32.29
N GLY A 176 21.95 -1.87 -33.47
CA GLY A 176 22.31 -2.47 -34.76
C GLY A 176 21.87 -3.92 -34.94
N VAL A 177 21.17 -4.50 -33.95
CA VAL A 177 20.77 -5.90 -33.91
C VAL A 177 19.32 -6.05 -33.44
N SER A 178 18.68 -7.14 -33.85
CA SER A 178 17.35 -7.52 -33.36
C SER A 178 17.38 -7.76 -31.85
N TYR A 179 16.22 -7.60 -31.19
CA TYR A 179 16.04 -7.78 -29.74
C TYR A 179 16.52 -9.15 -29.21
N GLU A 180 16.66 -10.15 -30.07
CA GLU A 180 17.13 -11.50 -29.73
C GLU A 180 18.66 -11.62 -29.65
N LYS A 181 19.38 -10.69 -30.28
CA LYS A 181 20.84 -10.70 -30.42
C LYS A 181 21.53 -9.59 -29.63
N VAL A 182 20.80 -8.82 -28.82
CA VAL A 182 21.39 -7.79 -27.96
C VAL A 182 22.25 -8.47 -26.87
N PRO A 183 23.39 -7.90 -26.44
CA PRO A 183 24.17 -8.44 -25.34
C PRO A 183 23.44 -8.38 -23.99
N SER A 184 23.63 -9.39 -23.14
CA SER A 184 23.03 -9.46 -21.79
C SER A 184 23.34 -8.24 -20.90
N SER A 185 24.50 -7.60 -21.09
CA SER A 185 24.91 -6.39 -20.38
C SER A 185 24.04 -5.16 -20.69
N LYS A 186 23.33 -5.16 -21.81
CA LYS A 186 22.47 -4.07 -22.29
C LYS A 186 20.98 -4.31 -22.05
N PHE A 187 20.62 -5.33 -21.26
CA PHE A 187 19.24 -5.66 -20.92
C PHE A 187 18.46 -4.48 -20.31
N VAL A 188 19.03 -3.82 -19.29
CA VAL A 188 18.40 -2.67 -18.63
C VAL A 188 18.23 -1.49 -19.59
N ASP A 189 19.24 -1.28 -20.43
CA ASP A 189 19.25 -0.26 -21.47
C ASP A 189 18.11 -0.44 -22.49
N VAL A 190 17.80 -1.68 -22.88
CA VAL A 190 16.68 -2.01 -23.79
C VAL A 190 15.33 -1.72 -23.14
N ILE A 191 15.13 -2.12 -21.87
CA ILE A 191 13.89 -1.85 -21.13
C ILE A 191 13.64 -0.35 -21.03
N CYS A 192 14.66 0.41 -20.61
CA CYS A 192 14.54 1.86 -20.49
C CYS A 192 14.27 2.55 -21.83
N LEU A 193 14.81 2.04 -22.94
CA LEU A 193 14.54 2.55 -24.28
C LEU A 193 13.10 2.30 -24.69
N LEU A 194 12.59 1.08 -24.53
CA LEU A 194 11.21 0.71 -24.87
C LEU A 194 10.20 1.55 -24.09
N SER A 195 10.39 1.71 -22.77
CA SER A 195 9.53 2.56 -21.95
C SER A 195 9.55 4.02 -22.39
N ARG A 196 10.73 4.58 -22.70
CA ARG A 196 10.85 5.97 -23.16
C ARG A 196 10.18 6.20 -24.50
N VAL A 197 10.36 5.30 -25.45
CA VAL A 197 9.77 5.41 -26.80
C VAL A 197 8.25 5.28 -26.72
N ALA A 198 7.74 4.35 -25.91
CA ALA A 198 6.30 4.21 -25.68
C ALA A 198 5.69 5.47 -25.08
N VAL A 199 6.32 6.06 -24.05
CA VAL A 199 5.85 7.33 -23.45
C VAL A 199 5.93 8.45 -24.47
N LYS A 200 7.07 8.64 -25.16
CA LYS A 200 7.22 9.71 -26.15
C LYS A 200 6.18 9.62 -27.27
N LYS A 201 5.89 8.42 -27.76
CA LYS A 201 4.87 8.21 -28.80
C LYS A 201 3.45 8.40 -28.26
N ALA A 202 3.19 8.00 -27.00
CA ALA A 202 1.94 8.34 -26.32
C ALA A 202 1.78 9.87 -26.14
N SER A 203 2.86 10.59 -25.82
CA SER A 203 2.90 12.06 -25.71
C SER A 203 2.71 12.77 -27.06
N ILE A 204 3.27 12.25 -28.14
CA ILE A 204 3.08 12.80 -29.50
C ILE A 204 1.66 12.48 -30.02
N SER A 205 1.10 11.32 -29.65
CA SER A 205 -0.30 11.00 -29.96
C SER A 205 -1.32 11.83 -29.16
N SER A 206 -0.85 12.61 -28.18
CA SER A 206 -1.64 13.59 -27.43
C SER A 206 -1.38 15.04 -27.88
N SER A 207 -0.55 15.28 -28.91
CA SER A 207 -0.28 16.62 -29.44
C SER A 207 -0.87 16.90 -30.83
N GLU A 208 -1.77 16.05 -31.34
CA GLU A 208 -2.66 16.40 -32.45
C GLU A 208 -4.07 15.91 -32.15
N SER A 209 -4.70 16.57 -31.18
CA SER A 209 -6.07 16.99 -31.30
C SER A 209 -6.28 18.17 -30.36
N ASP A 210 -6.11 19.37 -30.88
CA ASP A 210 -6.91 20.51 -30.42
C ASP A 210 -8.39 20.17 -30.72
N LYS A 211 -8.96 19.27 -29.92
CA LYS A 211 -10.38 19.27 -29.66
C LYS A 211 -10.52 19.89 -28.29
N LYS A 212 -11.07 21.11 -28.26
CA LYS A 212 -11.83 21.60 -27.11
C LYS A 212 -12.62 20.40 -26.55
N CYS A 213 -12.22 19.89 -25.40
CA CYS A 213 -12.97 18.88 -24.69
C CYS A 213 -14.16 19.59 -24.03
N ASN A 214 -15.11 19.99 -24.87
CA ASN A 214 -16.52 20.00 -24.54
C ASN A 214 -17.08 18.66 -25.00
N ASP A 215 -16.56 17.55 -24.48
CA ASP A 215 -17.37 16.34 -24.43
C ASP A 215 -18.23 16.49 -23.19
N GLU A 216 -19.35 17.20 -23.36
CA GLU A 216 -20.55 16.91 -22.59
C GLU A 216 -20.78 15.41 -22.74
N LEU A 217 -20.38 14.65 -21.73
CA LEU A 217 -20.85 13.30 -21.50
C LEU A 217 -22.38 13.39 -21.47
N ASN A 218 -23.02 13.19 -22.62
CA ASN A 218 -24.47 13.13 -22.75
C ASN A 218 -24.93 11.78 -22.19
N VAL A 219 -24.75 11.63 -20.88
CA VAL A 219 -25.36 10.57 -20.09
C VAL A 219 -26.84 10.93 -20.04
N PRO A 220 -27.74 10.04 -20.50
CA PRO A 220 -29.17 10.27 -20.39
C PRO A 220 -29.52 10.73 -18.98
N SER A 221 -30.30 11.79 -18.86
CA SER A 221 -30.69 12.37 -17.57
C SER A 221 -31.27 11.32 -16.61
N THR A 222 -31.96 10.32 -17.14
CA THR A 222 -32.47 9.15 -16.41
C THR A 222 -31.39 8.26 -15.81
N ALA A 223 -30.28 8.02 -16.53
CA ALA A 223 -29.16 7.25 -16.03
C ALA A 223 -28.39 8.01 -14.93
N LEU A 224 -28.30 9.34 -15.05
CA LEU A 224 -27.77 10.19 -13.98
C LEU A 224 -28.66 10.13 -12.73
N VAL A 225 -29.98 10.27 -12.88
CA VAL A 225 -30.94 10.18 -11.76
C VAL A 225 -30.87 8.81 -11.07
N ASN A 226 -30.84 7.71 -11.82
CA ASN A 226 -30.70 6.36 -11.24
C ASN A 226 -29.37 6.19 -10.48
N LEU A 227 -28.30 6.80 -10.99
CA LEU A 227 -26.99 6.81 -10.33
C LEU A 227 -27.03 7.66 -9.05
N TYR A 228 -27.71 8.81 -9.06
CA TYR A 228 -27.96 9.64 -7.87
C TYR A 228 -28.76 8.88 -6.81
N GLU A 229 -29.85 8.22 -7.20
CA GLU A 229 -30.68 7.44 -6.28
C GLU A 229 -29.94 6.25 -5.68
N SER A 230 -29.15 5.55 -6.50
CA SER A 230 -28.29 4.45 -6.04
C SER A 230 -27.25 4.93 -5.02
N PHE A 231 -26.65 6.09 -5.28
CA PHE A 231 -25.70 6.71 -4.35
C PHE A 231 -26.40 7.18 -3.06
N ALA A 232 -27.56 7.85 -3.14
CA ALA A 232 -28.31 8.29 -1.97
C ALA A 232 -28.77 7.10 -1.10
N CYS A 233 -29.23 6.01 -1.74
CA CYS A 233 -29.61 4.76 -1.08
C CYS A 233 -28.41 4.15 -0.32
N SER A 234 -27.23 4.16 -0.94
CA SER A 234 -26.01 3.68 -0.28
C SER A 234 -25.64 4.45 1.00
N GLN A 235 -25.76 5.77 0.98
CA GLN A 235 -25.44 6.61 2.14
C GLN A 235 -26.46 6.42 3.26
N LYS A 236 -27.75 6.26 2.93
CA LYS A 236 -28.79 5.91 3.91
C LYS A 236 -28.49 4.58 4.59
N MET A 237 -28.07 3.58 3.82
CA MET A 237 -27.69 2.27 4.35
C MET A 237 -26.51 2.38 5.33
N ARG A 238 -25.50 3.19 4.99
CA ARG A 238 -24.34 3.47 5.87
C ARG A 238 -24.76 4.08 7.21
N LEU A 239 -25.57 5.14 7.19
CA LEU A 239 -26.08 5.80 8.39
C LEU A 239 -26.96 4.86 9.24
N MET A 240 -27.75 4.01 8.60
CA MET A 240 -28.54 2.99 9.29
C MET A 240 -27.65 2.06 10.12
N TYR A 241 -26.49 1.63 9.60
CA TYR A 241 -25.57 0.77 10.35
C TYR A 241 -24.93 1.46 11.56
N GLU A 242 -24.72 2.78 11.54
CA GLU A 242 -24.25 3.52 12.71
C GLU A 242 -25.24 3.47 13.87
N HIS A 243 -26.55 3.42 13.59
CA HIS A 243 -27.59 3.30 14.61
C HIS A 243 -27.90 1.85 14.98
N LEU A 244 -27.87 0.94 13.99
CA LEU A 244 -28.20 -0.47 14.17
C LEU A 244 -27.14 -1.19 15.02
N PHE A 245 -25.86 -0.91 14.78
CA PHE A 245 -24.78 -1.63 15.44
C PHE A 245 -24.75 -1.45 16.97
N PRO A 246 -24.85 -0.23 17.54
CA PRO A 246 -24.99 -0.03 18.98
C PRO A 246 -26.21 -0.73 19.57
N ALA A 247 -27.35 -0.72 18.87
CA ALA A 247 -28.57 -1.38 19.34
C ALA A 247 -28.41 -2.90 19.44
N PHE A 248 -27.81 -3.54 18.44
CA PHE A 248 -27.56 -4.99 18.46
C PHE A 248 -26.54 -5.42 19.51
N ARG A 249 -25.54 -4.57 19.78
CA ARG A 249 -24.58 -4.77 20.87
C ARG A 249 -25.26 -4.71 22.24
N ILE A 250 -26.15 -3.74 22.47
CA ILE A 250 -26.91 -3.62 23.73
C ILE A 250 -27.83 -4.83 23.92
N LEU A 251 -28.43 -5.32 22.83
CA LEU A 251 -29.33 -6.47 22.84
C LEU A 251 -28.59 -7.83 22.96
N GLY A 252 -27.26 -7.84 22.99
CA GLY A 252 -26.47 -9.09 23.11
C GLY A 252 -26.71 -10.09 21.97
N SER A 253 -27.03 -9.60 20.78
CA SER A 253 -27.43 -10.46 19.67
C SER A 253 -26.26 -11.28 19.13
N LYS A 254 -26.51 -12.58 18.87
CA LYS A 254 -25.56 -13.48 18.21
C LYS A 254 -25.11 -13.03 16.81
N TYR A 255 -25.83 -12.09 16.21
CA TYR A 255 -25.55 -11.56 14.87
C TYR A 255 -24.71 -10.27 14.90
N GLU A 256 -24.28 -9.76 16.07
CA GLU A 256 -23.47 -8.54 16.19
C GLU A 256 -22.24 -8.58 15.27
N ALA A 257 -21.52 -9.71 15.26
CA ALA A 257 -20.32 -9.87 14.46
C ALA A 257 -20.61 -9.86 12.95
N GLN A 258 -21.68 -10.53 12.52
CA GLN A 258 -22.06 -10.62 11.11
C GLN A 258 -22.52 -9.27 10.56
N ILE A 259 -23.29 -8.52 11.35
CA ILE A 259 -23.75 -7.17 10.99
C ILE A 259 -22.55 -6.21 10.91
N HIS A 260 -21.60 -6.31 11.83
CA HIS A 260 -20.41 -5.47 11.81
C HIS A 260 -19.51 -5.76 10.60
N GLU A 261 -19.30 -7.03 10.27
CA GLU A 261 -18.51 -7.44 9.11
C GLU A 261 -19.17 -6.98 7.80
N PHE A 262 -20.48 -7.19 7.67
CA PHE A 262 -21.26 -6.72 6.52
C PHE A 262 -21.19 -5.19 6.37
N ALA A 263 -21.39 -4.44 7.46
CA ALA A 263 -21.29 -2.99 7.45
C ALA A 263 -19.90 -2.51 7.04
N TYR A 264 -18.84 -3.18 7.50
CA TYR A 264 -17.46 -2.83 7.18
C TYR A 264 -17.12 -3.07 5.69
N GLU A 265 -17.56 -4.19 5.12
CA GLU A 265 -17.36 -4.46 3.69
C GLU A 265 -18.10 -3.46 2.79
N MET A 266 -19.35 -3.16 3.15
CA MET A 266 -20.16 -2.18 2.43
C MET A 266 -19.52 -0.77 2.51
N ASP A 267 -19.00 -0.38 3.67
CA ASP A 267 -18.29 0.90 3.86
C ASP A 267 -17.07 1.02 2.94
N GLN A 268 -16.27 -0.05 2.82
CA GLN A 268 -15.09 -0.08 1.95
C GLN A 268 -15.46 0.10 0.47
N ILE A 269 -16.53 -0.57 0.02
CA ILE A 269 -17.02 -0.46 -1.36
C ILE A 269 -17.55 0.95 -1.61
N PHE A 270 -18.38 1.48 -0.70
CA PHE A 270 -18.93 2.83 -0.86
C PHE A 270 -17.88 3.92 -0.83
N ASN A 271 -16.83 3.80 -0.02
CA ASN A 271 -15.71 4.75 -0.04
C ASN A 271 -14.96 4.75 -1.38
N LYS A 272 -14.85 3.59 -2.06
CA LYS A 272 -14.25 3.50 -3.40
C LYS A 272 -15.15 4.13 -4.45
N CYS A 273 -16.44 3.80 -4.42
CA CYS A 273 -17.44 4.38 -5.33
C CYS A 273 -17.53 5.91 -5.16
N HIS A 274 -17.53 6.39 -3.92
CA HIS A 274 -17.56 7.82 -3.60
C HIS A 274 -16.35 8.57 -4.17
N LYS A 275 -15.13 8.02 -4.04
CA LYS A 275 -13.92 8.62 -4.63
C LYS A 275 -13.95 8.67 -6.16
N ALA A 276 -14.55 7.66 -6.80
CA ALA A 276 -14.72 7.65 -8.25
C ALA A 276 -15.82 8.62 -8.70
N PHE A 277 -16.85 8.81 -7.89
CA PHE A 277 -18.03 9.62 -8.21
C PHE A 277 -17.84 11.11 -7.93
N LEU A 278 -17.08 11.50 -6.90
CA LEU A 278 -16.84 12.91 -6.53
C LEU A 278 -16.40 13.81 -7.71
N PRO A 279 -15.40 13.42 -8.53
CA PRO A 279 -14.97 14.25 -9.67
C PRO A 279 -16.02 14.36 -10.78
N LEU A 280 -16.94 13.38 -10.86
CA LEU A 280 -18.05 13.39 -11.81
C LEU A 280 -19.20 14.25 -11.27
N PHE A 281 -19.48 14.15 -9.98
CA PHE A 281 -20.49 14.94 -9.27
C PHE A 281 -20.24 16.45 -9.35
N GLU A 282 -18.99 16.89 -9.24
CA GLU A 282 -18.61 18.31 -9.35
C GLU A 282 -18.84 18.87 -10.77
N LYS A 283 -18.74 18.02 -11.80
CA LYS A 283 -18.88 18.43 -13.21
C LYS A 283 -20.32 18.34 -13.75
N MET A 284 -21.26 17.83 -12.96
CA MET A 284 -22.65 17.61 -13.39
C MET A 284 -23.52 18.86 -13.22
N PRO A 285 -24.54 19.05 -14.09
CA PRO A 285 -25.50 20.14 -13.96
C PRO A 285 -26.29 20.05 -12.65
N GLU A 286 -26.73 21.22 -12.15
CA GLU A 286 -27.54 21.31 -10.93
C GLU A 286 -28.91 20.66 -11.13
N SER A 287 -29.32 19.81 -10.17
CA SER A 287 -30.61 19.14 -10.17
C SER A 287 -31.08 18.88 -8.74
N GLU A 288 -32.38 18.71 -8.55
CA GLU A 288 -32.99 18.43 -7.24
C GLU A 288 -32.41 17.15 -6.59
N ALA A 289 -32.03 16.16 -7.41
CA ALA A 289 -31.34 14.96 -6.98
C ALA A 289 -29.89 15.23 -6.50
N LYS A 290 -29.19 16.18 -7.14
CA LYS A 290 -27.84 16.61 -6.74
C LYS A 290 -27.86 17.31 -5.38
N ASP A 291 -28.86 18.16 -5.12
CA ASP A 291 -29.03 18.87 -3.84
C ASP A 291 -29.43 17.92 -2.71
N SER A 292 -30.30 16.95 -3.00
CA SER A 292 -30.59 15.86 -2.07
C SER A 292 -29.31 15.09 -1.70
N ALA A 293 -28.49 14.71 -2.69
CA ALA A 293 -27.20 14.06 -2.45
C ALA A 293 -26.20 14.93 -1.67
N ARG A 294 -26.11 16.24 -1.93
CA ARG A 294 -25.31 17.19 -1.13
C ARG A 294 -25.72 17.20 0.33
N THR A 295 -27.03 17.18 0.59
CA THR A 295 -27.58 17.19 1.95
C THR A 295 -27.16 15.94 2.74
N TYR A 296 -27.13 14.77 2.09
CA TYR A 296 -26.63 13.54 2.72
C TYR A 296 -25.10 13.54 2.88
N LEU A 297 -24.35 14.08 1.93
CA LEU A 297 -22.89 14.25 2.04
C LEU A 297 -22.50 15.19 3.18
N ALA A 298 -23.25 16.28 3.38
CA ALA A 298 -23.00 17.24 4.46
C ALA A 298 -23.25 16.64 5.85
N LYS A 299 -24.16 15.66 5.98
CA LYS A 299 -24.42 14.95 7.25
C LYS A 299 -23.33 13.93 7.64
N LEU A 300 -22.40 13.64 6.73
CA LEU A 300 -21.30 12.69 6.92
C LEU A 300 -19.97 13.36 7.31
N MET A 301 -19.87 14.69 7.21
CA MET A 301 -18.72 15.49 7.66
C MET A 301 -18.94 16.03 9.07
#